data_AF-A0A3P6SM21-F1
#
_entry.id   AF-A0A3P6SM21-F1
#
_cell.length_a   1.000
_cell.length_b   1.000
_cell.length_c   1.000
_cell.angle_alpha   90.00
_cell.angle_beta   90.00
_cell.angle_gamma   90.00
#
_symmetry.space_group_name_H-M   'P 1'
#
loop_
_entity.id
_entity.type
_entity.pdbx_description
1 polymer ?
#
loop_
_entity_poly.entity_id
_entity_poly.type
_entity_poly.pdbx_seq_one_letter_code
_entity_poly.pdbx_strand_id
1 'polypeptide(L)'
;MELTVMKSRNLILPGTLYLTSMYVSDMVTCTRNRNAPSTATEPQQLYHQSSVYSRSFKWIPCGDQEEQFKGDPPRIVFDDILVAKLRPGQQIEANCHAVKGIGRDHAKFSPVATASYRLLPTIRLLGEIRGEAAERLKESFSEGVIELVERDGEKVAVVADARRDTCSRNVFRHDDLAPLVQLGRKKTHFIFSVESTGALRSAELVVEACKVMEEKCSALRKGITEIL
;
A
#
# COMPACT_ATOMS: atom_id res chain seq x y z
N MET A 1 -5.39 20.17 2.01
CA MET A 1 -5.18 19.40 0.77
C MET A 1 -3.84 18.69 0.92
N GLU A 2 -3.87 17.41 1.28
CA GLU A 2 -2.65 16.65 1.56
C GLU A 2 -2.05 16.23 0.23
N LEU A 3 -0.91 16.83 -0.14
CA LEU A 3 -0.23 16.47 -1.37
C LEU A 3 0.32 15.05 -1.28
N THR A 4 -0.33 14.20 -2.06
CA THR A 4 0.06 12.87 -2.49
C THR A 4 1.56 12.77 -2.71
N VAL A 5 2.12 11.75 -2.07
CA VAL A 5 3.45 11.16 -2.23
C VAL A 5 4.16 11.59 -3.51
N MET A 6 5.27 12.30 -3.32
CA MET A 6 6.16 12.74 -4.40
C MET A 6 7.13 11.61 -4.74
N LYS A 7 7.48 11.47 -6.03
CA LYS A 7 8.42 10.46 -6.50
C LYS A 7 9.63 11.09 -7.16
N SER A 8 10.79 10.90 -6.52
CA SER A 8 12.11 10.96 -7.13
C SER A 8 13.06 10.16 -6.24
N ARG A 9 13.86 9.25 -6.80
CA ARG A 9 14.76 8.40 -6.00
C ARG A 9 15.73 9.20 -5.14
N ASN A 10 16.24 10.31 -5.66
CA ASN A 10 17.22 11.17 -4.99
C ASN A 10 16.62 12.03 -3.88
N LEU A 11 15.29 12.12 -3.79
CA LEU A 11 14.57 12.89 -2.77
C LEU A 11 14.39 12.10 -1.46
N ILE A 12 14.31 10.76 -1.54
CA ILE A 12 13.78 9.92 -0.45
C ILE A 12 14.90 9.30 0.40
N LEU A 13 16.08 9.07 -0.18
CA LEU A 13 17.20 8.42 0.51
C LEU A 13 17.75 9.25 1.70
N PRO A 14 18.32 8.60 2.73
CA PRO A 14 18.95 9.29 3.87
C PRO A 14 20.20 10.08 3.41
N GLY A 15 20.39 11.28 3.97
CA GLY A 15 21.54 12.14 3.70
C GLY A 15 21.24 13.49 3.03
N THR A 16 20.01 13.72 2.56
CA THR A 16 19.70 14.93 1.80
C THR A 16 18.46 15.67 2.30
N LEU A 17 18.68 16.93 2.71
CA LEU A 17 17.66 17.90 3.12
C LEU A 17 17.30 18.76 1.90
N TYR A 18 16.52 18.23 0.97
CA TYR A 18 16.00 19.06 -0.12
C TYR A 18 14.63 19.61 0.27
N LEU A 19 14.52 20.95 0.28
CA LEU A 19 13.25 21.62 0.13
C LEU A 19 12.93 21.61 -1.37
N THR A 20 11.91 20.87 -1.79
CA THR A 20 11.47 20.89 -3.19
C THR A 20 10.17 21.68 -3.26
N SER A 21 10.16 22.75 -4.05
CA SER A 21 8.96 23.53 -4.29
C SER A 21 8.19 22.94 -5.47
N MET A 22 6.89 22.74 -5.30
CA MET A 22 5.94 22.42 -6.35
C MET A 22 5.04 23.64 -6.59
N TYR A 23 4.67 23.84 -7.83
CA TYR A 23 3.83 24.96 -8.22
C TYR A 23 2.71 24.43 -9.13
N VAL A 24 1.47 24.87 -8.92
CA VAL A 24 0.42 24.67 -9.93
C VAL A 24 0.62 25.76 -10.99
N SER A 25 1.46 25.49 -12.01
CA SER A 25 2.01 26.56 -12.88
C SER A 25 0.97 27.33 -13.66
N ASP A 26 -0.18 26.72 -13.90
CA ASP A 26 -1.25 27.35 -14.64
C ASP A 26 -2.41 27.52 -13.70
N MET A 27 -2.67 28.78 -13.36
CA MET A 27 -3.92 29.29 -12.83
C MET A 27 -5.11 28.57 -13.48
N VAL A 28 -5.58 27.47 -12.85
CA VAL A 28 -6.59 26.61 -13.47
C VAL A 28 -7.91 27.35 -13.40
N THR A 29 -8.41 27.78 -14.55
CA THR A 29 -9.57 28.65 -14.65
C THR A 29 -10.68 27.89 -15.35
N CYS A 30 -11.79 27.69 -14.63
CA CYS A 30 -12.94 27.04 -15.23
C CYS A 30 -13.70 28.04 -16.10
N THR A 31 -13.96 27.64 -17.35
CA THR A 31 -14.72 28.45 -18.31
C THR A 31 -15.88 27.64 -18.89
N ARG A 32 -16.92 28.34 -19.35
CA ARG A 32 -18.08 27.69 -19.98
C ARG A 32 -17.73 27.26 -21.41
N ASN A 33 -18.03 26.01 -21.75
CA ASN A 33 -17.92 25.53 -23.12
C ASN A 33 -19.10 26.05 -23.94
N ARG A 34 -18.86 27.00 -24.83
CA ARG A 34 -19.90 27.60 -25.69
C ARG A 34 -20.37 26.65 -26.79
N ASN A 35 -19.60 25.61 -27.09
CA ASN A 35 -19.89 24.62 -28.13
C ASN A 35 -20.52 23.33 -27.56
N ALA A 36 -20.93 23.35 -26.28
CA ALA A 36 -21.56 22.19 -25.66
C ALA A 36 -22.91 21.88 -26.35
N PRO A 37 -23.23 20.59 -26.60
CA PRO A 37 -24.54 20.20 -27.10
C PRO A 37 -25.67 20.74 -26.21
N SER A 38 -26.81 21.11 -26.79
CA SER A 38 -27.98 21.59 -26.02
C SER A 38 -28.54 20.52 -25.07
N THR A 39 -28.26 19.24 -25.35
CA THR A 39 -28.62 18.09 -24.52
C THR A 39 -27.57 17.73 -23.47
N ALA A 40 -26.43 18.42 -23.42
CA ALA A 40 -25.34 18.08 -22.52
C ALA A 40 -25.74 18.35 -21.05
N THR A 41 -25.64 17.32 -20.23
CA THR A 41 -25.85 17.40 -18.77
C THR A 41 -24.55 17.26 -17.99
N GLU A 42 -23.54 16.61 -18.59
CA GLU A 42 -22.29 16.30 -17.91
C GLU A 42 -21.37 17.54 -17.76
N PRO A 43 -20.84 17.83 -16.56
CA PRO A 43 -19.97 18.98 -16.32
C PRO A 43 -18.70 19.02 -17.19
N GLN A 44 -18.24 17.86 -17.68
CA GLN A 44 -17.08 17.76 -18.58
C GLN A 44 -17.40 18.24 -20.00
N GLN A 45 -18.66 18.15 -20.41
CA GLN A 45 -19.13 18.64 -21.71
C GLN A 45 -19.48 20.13 -21.63
N LEU A 46 -20.07 20.55 -20.50
CA LEU A 46 -20.54 21.92 -20.29
C LEU A 46 -19.43 22.93 -20.00
N TYR A 47 -18.30 22.49 -19.45
CA TYR A 47 -17.25 23.37 -18.94
C TYR A 47 -15.86 22.87 -19.31
N HIS A 48 -14.95 23.80 -19.61
CA HIS A 48 -13.53 23.51 -19.71
C HIS A 48 -12.89 23.59 -18.31
N GLN A 49 -11.95 22.68 -18.04
CA GLN A 49 -11.18 22.62 -16.78
C GLN A 49 -12.06 22.62 -15.50
N SER A 50 -13.23 21.99 -15.55
CA SER A 50 -14.12 21.89 -14.39
C SER A 50 -13.64 20.90 -13.32
N SER A 51 -12.69 20.03 -13.65
CA SER A 51 -12.07 19.08 -12.71
C SER A 51 -10.56 19.29 -12.73
N VAL A 52 -10.01 19.67 -11.57
CA VAL A 52 -8.57 19.84 -11.35
C VAL A 52 -8.04 18.53 -10.79
N TYR A 53 -7.02 17.97 -11.44
CA TYR A 53 -6.40 16.71 -11.06
C TYR A 53 -4.98 16.94 -10.55
N SER A 54 -4.40 15.95 -9.90
CA SER A 54 -3.02 15.99 -9.39
C SER A 54 -1.96 16.23 -10.47
N ARG A 55 -2.20 15.84 -11.73
CA ARG A 55 -1.32 16.20 -12.87
C ARG A 55 -1.16 17.71 -13.10
N SER A 56 -2.04 18.54 -12.53
CA SER A 56 -1.93 20.00 -12.61
C SER A 56 -0.78 20.55 -11.76
N PHE A 57 -0.26 19.78 -10.80
CA PHE A 57 0.95 20.15 -10.04
C PHE A 57 2.19 19.91 -10.89
N LYS A 58 2.94 20.98 -11.16
CA LYS A 58 4.22 20.91 -11.87
C LYS A 58 5.36 21.16 -10.88
N TRP A 59 6.44 20.41 -11.04
CA TRP A 59 7.65 20.67 -10.29
C TRP A 59 8.38 21.88 -10.89
N ILE A 60 8.81 22.81 -10.03
CA ILE A 60 9.65 23.94 -10.43
C ILE A 60 10.99 23.78 -9.70
N PRO A 61 12.10 23.56 -10.43
CA PRO A 61 13.41 23.44 -9.82
C PRO A 61 13.83 24.76 -9.16
N CYS A 62 14.51 24.66 -8.03
CA CYS A 62 15.10 25.81 -7.34
C CYS A 62 16.63 25.62 -7.24
N GLY A 63 17.40 26.62 -7.68
CA GLY A 63 18.87 26.51 -7.72
C GLY A 63 19.32 25.38 -8.64
N ASP A 64 20.27 24.55 -8.16
CA ASP A 64 20.89 23.49 -8.96
C ASP A 64 20.05 22.20 -9.07
N GLN A 65 18.80 22.23 -8.59
CA GLN A 65 17.91 21.07 -8.60
C GLN A 65 17.61 20.56 -10.02
N GLU A 66 17.58 21.45 -11.02
CA GLU A 66 17.32 21.05 -12.40
C GLU A 66 18.38 20.06 -12.91
N GLU A 67 19.66 20.33 -12.64
CA GLU A 67 20.75 19.42 -13.04
C GLU A 67 20.80 18.19 -12.13
N GLN A 68 20.56 18.35 -10.82
CA GLN A 68 20.60 17.24 -9.87
C GLN A 68 19.53 16.17 -10.14
N PHE A 69 18.35 16.59 -10.58
CA PHE A 69 17.20 15.71 -10.82
C PHE A 69 16.94 15.44 -12.30
N LYS A 70 17.84 15.84 -13.19
CA LYS A 70 17.73 15.68 -14.66
C LYS A 70 17.34 14.26 -15.12
N GLY A 71 17.82 13.23 -14.42
CA GLY A 71 17.52 11.83 -14.73
C GLY A 71 16.19 11.31 -14.18
N ASP A 72 15.64 11.91 -13.12
CA ASP A 72 14.37 11.50 -12.49
C ASP A 72 13.73 12.71 -11.79
N PRO A 73 13.11 13.62 -12.57
CA PRO A 73 12.53 14.84 -12.04
C PRO A 73 11.39 14.51 -11.06
N PRO A 74 11.30 15.23 -9.92
CA PRO A 74 10.20 15.11 -8.98
C PRO A 74 8.84 15.29 -9.63
N ARG A 75 7.92 14.39 -9.32
CA ARG A 75 6.53 14.42 -9.81
C ARG A 75 5.57 13.79 -8.80
N ILE A 76 4.28 14.03 -8.97
CA ILE A 76 3.25 13.30 -8.23
C ILE A 76 3.25 11.84 -8.68
N VAL A 77 3.00 10.91 -7.76
CA VAL A 77 2.93 9.47 -8.09
C VAL A 77 1.73 9.13 -8.99
N PHE A 78 0.57 9.71 -8.71
CA PHE A 78 -0.69 9.44 -9.42
C PHE A 78 -1.23 10.73 -10.03
N ASP A 79 -1.49 10.72 -11.33
CA ASP A 79 -1.86 11.91 -12.12
C ASP A 79 -3.37 12.19 -12.20
N ASP A 80 -4.17 11.26 -11.67
CA ASP A 80 -5.63 11.19 -11.82
C ASP A 80 -6.38 11.41 -10.49
N ILE A 81 -5.69 11.82 -9.42
CA ILE A 81 -6.35 12.17 -8.17
C ILE A 81 -7.10 13.47 -8.38
N LEU A 82 -8.42 13.44 -8.20
CA LEU A 82 -9.25 14.64 -8.25
C LEU A 82 -8.95 15.52 -7.03
N VAL A 83 -8.53 16.74 -7.29
CA VAL A 83 -8.10 17.71 -6.27
C VAL A 83 -9.24 18.67 -5.96
N ALA A 84 -9.88 19.21 -6.99
CA ALA A 84 -10.96 20.18 -6.86
C ALA A 84 -11.91 20.11 -8.06
N LYS A 85 -13.17 20.49 -7.84
CA LYS A 85 -14.14 20.74 -8.91
C LYS A 85 -14.48 22.22 -8.94
N LEU A 86 -14.43 22.81 -10.12
CA LEU A 86 -14.65 24.24 -10.35
C LEU A 86 -15.97 24.49 -11.09
N ARG A 87 -16.43 25.73 -11.03
CA ARG A 87 -17.51 26.30 -11.85
C ARG A 87 -17.00 27.52 -12.63
N PRO A 88 -17.68 27.88 -13.75
CA PRO A 88 -17.24 29.00 -14.57
C PRO A 88 -17.00 30.28 -13.76
N GLY A 89 -15.82 30.88 -13.94
CA GLY A 89 -15.39 32.07 -13.19
C GLY A 89 -14.60 31.77 -11.91
N GLN A 90 -14.54 30.51 -11.48
CA GLN A 90 -13.65 30.08 -10.38
C GLN A 90 -12.27 29.74 -10.90
N GLN A 91 -11.29 29.98 -10.03
CA GLN A 91 -9.88 29.85 -10.32
C GLN A 91 -9.12 29.34 -9.10
N ILE A 92 -8.11 28.50 -9.33
CA ILE A 92 -7.17 28.07 -8.30
C ILE A 92 -5.76 28.45 -8.74
N GLU A 93 -5.06 29.16 -7.85
CA GLU A 93 -3.63 29.40 -7.89
C GLU A 93 -3.03 28.93 -6.56
N ALA A 94 -2.01 28.06 -6.62
CA ALA A 94 -1.44 27.46 -5.43
C ALA A 94 0.05 27.12 -5.58
N ASN A 95 0.80 27.49 -4.55
CA ASN A 95 2.22 27.20 -4.39
C ASN A 95 2.39 26.25 -3.21
N CYS A 96 3.07 25.13 -3.42
CA CYS A 96 3.12 24.04 -2.47
C CYS A 96 4.56 23.61 -2.23
N HIS A 97 5.01 23.62 -0.97
CA HIS A 97 6.35 23.16 -0.62
C HIS A 97 6.31 21.71 -0.15
N ALA A 98 7.08 20.84 -0.80
CA ALA A 98 7.28 19.47 -0.37
C ALA A 98 8.49 19.42 0.58
N VAL A 99 8.27 18.83 1.75
CA VAL A 99 9.28 18.67 2.80
C VAL A 99 9.41 17.21 3.19
N LYS A 100 10.61 16.80 3.59
CA LYS A 100 10.85 15.47 4.16
C LYS A 100 10.26 15.40 5.57
N GLY A 101 9.53 14.33 5.86
CA GLY A 101 8.92 14.08 7.17
C GLY A 101 8.81 12.58 7.46
N ILE A 102 8.38 12.23 8.67
CA ILE A 102 8.15 10.84 9.08
C ILE A 102 6.68 10.58 9.40
N GLY A 103 6.22 9.34 9.18
CA GLY A 103 4.83 8.94 9.43
C GLY A 103 4.37 9.12 10.89
N ARG A 104 5.31 9.19 11.85
CA ARG A 104 5.01 9.51 13.25
C ARG A 104 4.51 10.94 13.42
N ASP A 105 5.02 11.88 12.63
CA ASP A 105 4.66 13.29 12.73
C ASP A 105 3.32 13.54 12.05
N HIS A 106 3.08 12.89 10.90
CA HIS A 106 1.79 12.96 10.21
C HIS A 106 1.59 11.77 9.26
N ALA A 107 0.36 11.26 9.17
CA ALA A 107 0.01 10.10 8.34
C ALA A 107 0.34 10.27 6.84
N LYS A 108 0.24 11.48 6.30
CA LYS A 108 0.66 11.83 4.92
C LYS A 108 2.12 11.47 4.57
N PHE A 109 2.99 11.33 5.58
CA PHE A 109 4.39 10.92 5.40
C PHE A 109 4.58 9.39 5.51
N SER A 110 3.51 8.62 5.74
CA SER A 110 3.59 7.16 5.68
C SER A 110 3.89 6.73 4.24
N PRO A 111 5.00 6.00 3.99
CA PRO A 111 5.34 5.57 2.65
C PRO A 111 4.54 4.33 2.20
N VAL A 112 3.78 3.71 3.12
CA VAL A 112 2.98 2.51 2.88
C VAL A 112 1.49 2.83 2.97
N ALA A 113 0.70 2.19 2.10
CA ALA A 113 -0.75 2.13 2.24
C ALA A 113 -1.10 1.20 3.42
N THR A 114 -0.51 0.00 3.43
CA THR A 114 -0.52 -0.89 4.58
C THR A 114 0.78 -1.67 4.66
N ALA A 115 1.26 -1.85 5.90
CA ALA A 115 2.35 -2.77 6.20
C ALA A 115 1.91 -3.60 7.40
N SER A 116 1.76 -4.91 7.18
CA SER A 116 1.31 -5.83 8.22
C SER A 116 1.99 -7.17 8.05
N TYR A 117 1.84 -8.02 9.06
CA TYR A 117 2.27 -9.40 8.99
C TYR A 117 1.23 -10.31 9.63
N ARG A 118 1.27 -11.57 9.25
CA ARG A 118 0.63 -12.66 9.99
C ARG A 118 1.59 -13.83 10.14
N LEU A 119 1.34 -14.67 11.13
CA LEU A 119 2.10 -15.90 11.29
C LEU A 119 1.60 -16.96 10.31
N LEU A 120 2.50 -17.84 9.84
CA LEU A 120 2.12 -18.99 9.03
C LEU A 120 1.15 -19.88 9.84
N PRO A 121 -0.08 -20.12 9.33
CA PRO A 121 -1.00 -21.06 9.95
C PRO A 121 -0.43 -22.48 9.95
N THR A 122 -0.77 -23.25 10.96
CA THR A 122 -0.47 -24.69 11.02
C THR A 122 -1.76 -25.45 11.21
N ILE A 123 -2.06 -26.37 10.31
CA ILE A 123 -3.23 -27.22 10.35
C ILE A 123 -2.71 -28.65 10.51
N ARG A 124 -3.13 -29.34 11.57
CA ARG A 124 -2.81 -30.75 11.79
C ARG A 124 -4.10 -31.54 11.85
N LEU A 125 -4.19 -32.57 11.02
CA LEU A 125 -5.25 -33.57 11.09
C LEU A 125 -4.80 -34.64 12.09
N LEU A 126 -5.57 -34.85 13.15
CA LEU A 126 -5.27 -35.80 14.22
C LEU A 126 -5.71 -37.23 13.88
N GLY A 127 -6.51 -37.39 12.82
CA GLY A 127 -6.92 -38.66 12.24
C GLY A 127 -7.17 -38.54 10.74
N GLU A 128 -7.36 -39.68 10.07
CA GLU A 128 -7.77 -39.70 8.67
C GLU A 128 -9.25 -39.31 8.56
N ILE A 129 -9.54 -38.33 7.70
CA ILE A 129 -10.89 -37.86 7.42
C ILE A 129 -11.20 -38.27 5.98
N ARG A 130 -12.21 -39.14 5.81
CA ARG A 130 -12.56 -39.79 4.54
C ARG A 130 -13.98 -39.46 4.09
N GLY A 131 -14.27 -39.68 2.80
CA GLY A 131 -15.61 -39.59 2.21
C GLY A 131 -16.25 -38.21 2.36
N GLU A 132 -17.54 -38.16 2.70
CA GLU A 132 -18.29 -36.91 2.86
C GLU A 132 -17.72 -35.99 3.96
N ALA A 133 -17.11 -36.56 5.01
CA ALA A 133 -16.45 -35.76 6.05
C ALA A 133 -15.22 -35.03 5.49
N ALA A 134 -14.52 -35.61 4.52
CA ALA A 134 -13.39 -34.98 3.85
C ALA A 134 -13.84 -33.80 2.97
N GLU A 135 -14.98 -33.95 2.28
CA GLU A 135 -15.59 -32.88 1.49
C GLU A 135 -16.05 -31.71 2.39
N ARG A 136 -16.76 -32.00 3.48
CA ARG A 136 -17.16 -30.99 4.48
C ARG A 136 -15.95 -30.30 5.12
N LEU A 137 -14.88 -31.05 5.39
CA LEU A 137 -13.64 -30.47 5.88
C LEU A 137 -13.06 -29.49 4.87
N LYS A 138 -12.99 -29.87 3.59
CA LYS A 138 -12.50 -28.98 2.52
C LYS A 138 -13.31 -27.69 2.44
N GLU A 139 -14.64 -27.76 2.52
CA GLU A 139 -15.55 -26.60 2.51
C GLU A 139 -15.38 -25.69 3.73
N SER A 140 -14.87 -26.23 4.84
CA SER A 140 -14.60 -25.45 6.06
C SER A 140 -13.37 -24.54 5.94
N PHE A 141 -12.52 -24.71 4.91
CA PHE A 141 -11.31 -23.92 4.69
C PHE A 141 -11.37 -23.13 3.38
N SER A 142 -10.46 -22.16 3.24
CA SER A 142 -10.28 -21.44 1.98
C SER A 142 -9.81 -22.37 0.86
N GLU A 143 -10.13 -22.02 -0.38
CA GLU A 143 -9.75 -22.81 -1.55
C GLU A 143 -8.23 -23.03 -1.63
N GLY A 144 -7.83 -24.29 -1.84
CA GLY A 144 -6.44 -24.72 -1.93
C GLY A 144 -5.76 -25.00 -0.58
N VAL A 145 -6.45 -24.85 0.55
CA VAL A 145 -5.90 -25.21 1.86
C VAL A 145 -5.95 -26.73 2.08
N ILE A 146 -7.11 -27.33 1.81
CA ILE A 146 -7.34 -28.77 1.90
C ILE A 146 -7.60 -29.32 0.49
N GLU A 147 -6.93 -30.42 0.16
CA GLU A 147 -7.15 -31.19 -1.05
C GLU A 147 -7.67 -32.58 -0.71
N LEU A 148 -8.34 -33.19 -1.68
CA LEU A 148 -8.86 -34.56 -1.57
C LEU A 148 -8.01 -35.45 -2.46
N VAL A 149 -7.42 -36.47 -1.85
CA VAL A 149 -6.61 -37.47 -2.55
C VAL A 149 -7.35 -38.80 -2.48
N GLU A 150 -7.40 -39.53 -3.59
CA GLU A 150 -7.95 -40.89 -3.59
C GLU A 150 -6.97 -41.87 -2.92
N ARG A 151 -7.44 -42.58 -1.90
CA ARG A 151 -6.74 -43.70 -1.25
C ARG A 151 -7.75 -44.80 -0.97
N ASP A 152 -7.40 -46.03 -1.33
CA ASP A 152 -8.24 -47.22 -1.11
C ASP A 152 -9.66 -47.10 -1.72
N GLY A 153 -9.81 -46.35 -2.81
CA GLY A 153 -11.11 -46.10 -3.45
C GLY A 153 -11.97 -45.01 -2.78
N GLU A 154 -11.46 -44.32 -1.76
CA GLU A 154 -12.14 -43.23 -1.05
C GLU A 154 -11.36 -41.91 -1.12
N LYS A 155 -12.09 -40.79 -1.03
CA LYS A 155 -11.49 -39.45 -0.92
C LYS A 155 -11.00 -39.21 0.50
N VAL A 156 -9.72 -38.85 0.65
CA VAL A 156 -9.08 -38.53 1.94
C VAL A 156 -8.60 -37.09 1.92
N ALA A 157 -8.92 -36.33 2.98
CA ALA A 157 -8.47 -34.95 3.11
C ALA A 157 -7.00 -34.85 3.52
N VAL A 158 -6.25 -34.01 2.81
CA VAL A 158 -4.86 -33.67 3.13
C VAL A 158 -4.67 -32.16 3.15
N VAL A 159 -3.77 -31.67 4.00
CA VAL A 159 -3.40 -30.25 4.03
C VAL A 159 -2.42 -29.99 2.88
N ALA A 160 -2.85 -29.24 1.87
CA ALA A 160 -2.04 -28.89 0.70
C ALA A 160 -1.22 -27.62 0.96
N ASP A 161 -1.90 -26.50 1.23
CA ASP A 161 -1.23 -25.22 1.51
C ASP A 161 -1.87 -24.46 2.68
N ALA A 162 -1.31 -24.67 3.88
CA ALA A 162 -1.70 -23.94 5.08
C ALA A 162 -1.45 -22.43 4.99
N ARG A 163 -0.60 -21.94 4.07
CA ARG A 163 -0.37 -20.51 3.88
C ARG A 163 -1.63 -19.81 3.40
N ARG A 164 -2.46 -20.46 2.58
CA ARG A 164 -3.70 -19.89 2.02
C ARG A 164 -4.81 -19.73 3.04
N ASP A 165 -4.70 -20.37 4.20
CA ASP A 165 -5.72 -20.30 5.23
C ASP A 165 -5.85 -18.88 5.80
N THR A 166 -7.11 -18.45 5.91
CA THR A 166 -7.52 -17.18 6.53
C THR A 166 -7.83 -17.34 8.02
N CYS A 167 -7.73 -18.56 8.56
CA CYS A 167 -8.00 -18.91 9.95
C CYS A 167 -9.44 -18.60 10.37
N SER A 168 -10.42 -18.90 9.51
CA SER A 168 -11.86 -18.69 9.78
C SER A 168 -12.38 -19.47 10.98
N ARG A 169 -11.73 -20.61 11.32
CA ARG A 169 -12.14 -21.54 12.38
C ARG A 169 -13.50 -22.22 12.14
N ASN A 170 -14.01 -22.20 10.91
CA ASN A 170 -15.31 -22.80 10.58
C ASN A 170 -15.38 -24.29 10.89
N VAL A 171 -14.26 -25.01 10.84
CA VAL A 171 -14.19 -26.44 11.18
C VAL A 171 -14.73 -26.77 12.57
N PHE A 172 -14.62 -25.84 13.54
CA PHE A 172 -15.14 -26.06 14.90
C PHE A 172 -16.66 -25.91 15.02
N ARG A 173 -17.36 -25.62 13.91
CA ARG A 173 -18.82 -25.67 13.85
C ARG A 173 -19.35 -27.09 13.63
N HIS A 174 -18.48 -28.02 13.27
CA HIS A 174 -18.79 -29.42 13.04
C HIS A 174 -18.30 -30.23 14.24
N ASP A 175 -19.22 -30.73 15.06
CA ASP A 175 -18.88 -31.46 16.30
C ASP A 175 -18.05 -32.74 16.04
N ASP A 176 -18.23 -33.35 14.86
CA ASP A 176 -17.51 -34.54 14.43
C ASP A 176 -16.09 -34.24 13.90
N LEU A 177 -15.88 -33.06 13.29
CA LEU A 177 -14.57 -32.66 12.73
C LEU A 177 -13.71 -31.88 13.72
N ALA A 178 -14.34 -31.13 14.63
CA ALA A 178 -13.66 -30.33 15.64
C ALA A 178 -12.56 -31.09 16.43
N PRO A 179 -12.80 -32.32 16.95
CA PRO A 179 -11.77 -33.06 17.67
C PRO A 179 -10.68 -33.64 16.78
N LEU A 180 -10.89 -33.70 15.46
CA LEU A 180 -9.93 -34.28 14.49
C LEU A 180 -8.98 -33.24 13.92
N VAL A 181 -9.13 -31.95 14.26
CA VAL A 181 -8.34 -30.87 13.68
C VAL A 181 -7.74 -29.98 14.74
N GLN A 182 -6.42 -29.82 14.68
CA GLN A 182 -5.67 -28.88 15.50
C GLN A 182 -5.19 -27.69 14.65
N LEU A 183 -5.70 -26.51 14.96
CA LEU A 183 -5.27 -25.24 14.36
C LEU A 183 -4.23 -24.55 15.26
N GLY A 184 -3.19 -24.01 14.64
CA GLY A 184 -2.11 -23.31 15.32
C GLY A 184 -1.41 -22.31 14.40
N ARG A 185 -0.28 -21.78 14.89
CA ARG A 185 0.57 -20.85 14.14
C ARG A 185 2.03 -21.14 14.44
N LYS A 186 2.89 -21.05 13.42
CA LYS A 186 4.34 -21.16 13.60
C LYS A 186 4.89 -19.81 14.09
N LYS A 187 5.21 -19.71 15.39
CA LYS A 187 5.65 -18.47 16.07
C LYS A 187 6.89 -17.80 15.45
N THR A 188 7.72 -18.56 14.75
CA THR A 188 8.97 -18.10 14.13
C THR A 188 8.85 -17.82 12.63
N HIS A 189 7.65 -17.96 12.04
CA HIS A 189 7.45 -17.75 10.61
C HIS A 189 6.44 -16.63 10.37
N PHE A 190 6.95 -15.49 9.90
CA PHE A 190 6.18 -14.30 9.60
C PHE A 190 5.99 -14.16 8.09
N ILE A 191 4.75 -13.89 7.66
CA ILE A 191 4.39 -13.57 6.30
C ILE A 191 4.03 -12.09 6.27
N PHE A 192 4.95 -11.28 5.74
CA PHE A 192 4.75 -9.85 5.59
C PHE A 192 3.95 -9.52 4.32
N SER A 193 3.09 -8.51 4.41
CA SER A 193 2.46 -7.84 3.28
C SER A 193 2.76 -6.34 3.39
N VAL A 194 3.41 -5.78 2.35
CA VAL A 194 3.83 -4.38 2.31
C VAL A 194 3.40 -3.77 1.01
N GLU A 195 2.47 -2.84 1.10
CA GLU A 195 1.91 -2.10 -0.04
C GLU A 195 2.44 -0.67 -0.02
N SER A 196 3.22 -0.33 -1.05
CA SER A 196 3.75 1.02 -1.19
C SER A 196 2.69 1.98 -1.72
N THR A 197 2.77 3.23 -1.28
CA THR A 197 2.02 4.35 -1.87
C THR A 197 2.60 4.84 -3.20
N GLY A 198 3.74 4.29 -3.64
CA GLY A 198 4.34 4.50 -4.96
C GLY A 198 5.56 5.40 -5.02
N ALA A 199 5.94 6.06 -3.91
CA ALA A 199 7.20 6.81 -3.77
C ALA A 199 8.43 5.93 -4.01
N LEU A 200 8.48 4.79 -3.31
CA LEU A 200 9.52 3.77 -3.41
C LEU A 200 8.89 2.40 -3.69
N ARG A 201 9.68 1.43 -4.17
CA ARG A 201 9.18 0.05 -4.30
C ARG A 201 9.06 -0.59 -2.91
N SER A 202 8.09 -1.50 -2.73
CA SER A 202 7.88 -2.18 -1.44
C SER A 202 9.16 -2.87 -0.92
N ALA A 203 9.97 -3.47 -1.80
CA ALA A 203 11.23 -4.10 -1.40
C ALA A 203 12.25 -3.10 -0.83
N GLU A 204 12.31 -1.89 -1.40
CA GLU A 204 13.20 -0.83 -0.92
C GLU A 204 12.76 -0.32 0.45
N LEU A 205 11.44 -0.20 0.68
CA LEU A 205 10.90 0.22 1.98
C LEU A 205 11.30 -0.70 3.13
N VAL A 206 11.32 -2.01 2.90
CA VAL A 206 11.74 -2.99 3.92
C VAL A 206 13.24 -2.83 4.22
N VAL A 207 14.07 -2.64 3.21
CA VAL A 207 15.51 -2.40 3.38
C VAL A 207 15.77 -1.12 4.16
N GLU A 208 15.10 -0.02 3.81
CA GLU A 208 15.23 1.25 4.54
C GLU A 208 14.74 1.14 5.99
N ALA A 209 13.67 0.37 6.24
CA ALA A 209 13.21 0.11 7.61
C ALA A 209 14.25 -0.64 8.46
N CYS A 210 14.96 -1.61 7.88
CA CYS A 210 16.06 -2.30 8.55
C CYS A 210 17.23 -1.35 8.86
N LYS A 211 17.63 -0.51 7.90
CA LYS A 211 18.68 0.50 8.12
C LYS A 211 18.34 1.45 9.26
N VAL A 212 17.10 1.95 9.32
CA VAL A 212 16.64 2.81 10.42
C VAL A 212 16.71 2.08 11.77
N MET A 213 16.47 0.77 11.81
CA MET A 213 16.63 -0.02 13.05
C MET A 213 18.11 -0.12 13.44
N GLU A 214 19.00 -0.40 12.48
CA GLU A 214 20.45 -0.47 12.70
C GLU A 214 21.03 0.87 13.18
N GLU A 215 20.59 1.98 12.58
CA GLU A 215 20.97 3.34 12.97
C GLU A 215 20.53 3.66 14.41
N LYS A 216 19.31 3.27 14.80
CA LYS A 216 18.81 3.45 16.18
C LYS A 216 19.65 2.66 17.19
N CYS A 217 19.96 1.40 16.89
CA CYS A 217 20.82 0.58 17.74
C CYS A 217 22.23 1.17 17.85
N SER A 218 22.78 1.66 16.73
CA SER A 218 24.11 2.28 16.69
C SER A 218 24.16 3.58 17.49
N ALA A 219 23.13 4.42 17.37
CA ALA A 219 22.99 5.65 18.14
C ALA A 219 22.90 5.37 19.65
N LEU A 220 22.09 4.39 20.05
CA LEU A 220 22.00 3.97 21.45
C LEU A 220 23.35 3.47 21.97
N ARG A 221 24.04 2.63 21.19
CA ARG A 221 25.37 2.13 21.56
C ARG A 221 26.36 3.27 21.78
N LYS A 222 26.41 4.23 20.87
CA LYS A 222 27.28 5.42 20.98
C LYS A 222 26.98 6.22 22.25
N GLY A 223 25.70 6.47 22.53
CA GLY A 223 25.28 7.19 23.74
C GLY A 223 25.67 6.48 25.04
N ILE A 224 25.62 5.14 25.08
CA ILE A 224 26.10 4.37 26.24
C ILE A 224 27.63 4.50 26.38
N THR A 225 28.37 4.42 25.28
CA THR A 225 29.85 4.55 25.31
C THR A 225 30.32 5.94 25.73
N GLU A 226 29.55 7.00 25.47
CA GLU A 226 29.90 8.36 25.91
C GLU A 226 29.71 8.59 27.42
N ILE A 227 28.93 7.73 28.10
CA ILE A 227 28.62 7.85 29.53
C ILE A 227 29.57 6.98 30.39
N LEU A 228 30.12 5.90 29.83
CA LEU A 228 31.05 4.98 30.49
C LEU A 228 32.50 5.41 30.32
#